data_AF-A0A6N7D4K6-F1
#
_entry.id   AF-A0A6N7D4K6-F1
#
_cell.length_a   1.000
_cell.length_b   1.000
_cell.length_c   1.000
_cell.angle_alpha   90.00
_cell.angle_beta   90.00
_cell.angle_gamma   90.00
#
_symmetry.space_group_name_H-M   'P 1'
#
loop_
_entity.id
_entity.type
_entity.pdbx_description
1 polymer ?
#
loop_
_entity_poly.entity_id
_entity_poly.type
_entity_poly.pdbx_seq_one_letter_code
_entity_poly.pdbx_strand_id
1 'polypeptide(L)'
;MGREPQKPRGSLRGDAVDHDGAEGRRIAGPGHLRPDGGGHARRRSTAATTVTFNGYGRVASSDEAIARIDITAAGDADSHRHLRVTVGGTGAIRICDPAAASGDPRACPG
;
A
#
# COMPACT_ATOMS: atom_id res chain seq x y z
N MET A 1 -13.48 33.76 41.02
CA MET A 1 -13.02 32.46 40.46
C MET A 1 -14.09 31.96 39.49
N GLY A 2 -14.09 32.49 38.26
CA GLY A 2 -15.07 32.12 37.22
C GLY A 2 -14.47 31.06 36.31
N ARG A 3 -15.21 29.97 36.07
CA ARG A 3 -14.77 28.90 35.16
C ARG A 3 -14.99 29.33 33.71
N GLU A 4 -13.94 29.23 32.91
CA GLU A 4 -13.93 29.52 31.48
C GLU A 4 -14.85 28.53 30.72
N PRO A 5 -15.71 28.98 29.80
CA PRO A 5 -16.54 28.09 28.99
C PRO A 5 -15.70 27.41 27.89
N GLN A 6 -15.63 26.08 27.92
CA GLN A 6 -14.95 25.29 26.89
C GLN A 6 -15.70 25.37 25.55
N LYS A 7 -15.03 25.92 24.53
CA LYS A 7 -15.47 25.92 23.13
C LYS A 7 -15.52 24.47 22.61
N PRO A 8 -16.65 23.99 22.06
CA PRO A 8 -16.69 22.66 21.46
C PRO A 8 -15.76 22.63 20.24
N ARG A 9 -14.81 21.69 20.24
CA ARG A 9 -13.97 21.40 19.09
C ARG A 9 -14.86 20.76 18.03
N GLY A 10 -15.12 21.50 16.95
CA GLY A 10 -15.86 20.99 15.79
C GLY A 10 -15.19 19.73 15.24
N SER A 11 -15.95 18.65 15.20
CA SER A 11 -15.60 17.44 14.46
C SER A 11 -15.73 17.76 12.98
N LEU A 12 -14.59 17.95 12.30
CA LEU A 12 -14.56 17.97 10.84
C LEU A 12 -14.83 16.56 10.36
N ARG A 13 -16.11 16.25 10.13
CA ARG A 13 -16.52 15.12 9.30
C ARG A 13 -16.03 15.45 7.88
N GLY A 14 -14.98 14.77 7.44
CA GLY A 14 -14.70 14.69 6.01
C GLY A 14 -15.73 13.77 5.40
N ASP A 15 -16.65 14.34 4.62
CA ASP A 15 -17.58 13.59 3.80
C ASP A 15 -16.77 12.75 2.80
N ALA A 16 -16.76 11.43 3.02
CA ALA A 16 -16.28 10.49 2.03
C ALA A 16 -17.26 10.55 0.86
N VAL A 17 -16.79 11.02 -0.29
CA VAL A 17 -17.53 10.89 -1.55
C VAL A 17 -17.43 9.42 -1.97
N ASP A 18 -18.43 8.64 -1.58
CA ASP A 18 -18.72 7.30 -2.08
C ASP A 18 -18.86 7.37 -3.61
N HIS A 19 -17.89 6.83 -4.33
CA HIS A 19 -18.08 6.45 -5.73
C HIS A 19 -18.57 5.00 -5.74
N ASP A 20 -19.81 4.78 -5.29
CA ASP A 20 -20.47 3.48 -5.40
C ASP A 20 -21.29 3.44 -6.69
N GLY A 21 -20.73 2.72 -7.67
CA GLY A 21 -21.35 2.39 -8.94
C GLY A 21 -21.05 0.96 -9.30
N ALA A 22 -21.46 0.01 -8.44
CA ALA A 22 -21.56 -1.39 -8.83
C ALA A 22 -22.93 -1.94 -8.39
N GLU A 23 -23.88 -1.92 -9.34
CA GLU A 23 -25.21 -2.48 -9.18
C GLU A 23 -25.17 -3.95 -8.72
N GLY A 24 -26.21 -4.29 -7.95
CA GLY A 24 -26.28 -5.46 -7.11
C GLY A 24 -26.10 -6.81 -7.81
N ARG A 25 -25.45 -7.73 -7.10
CA ARG A 25 -25.80 -9.15 -7.19
C ARG A 25 -25.74 -9.79 -5.82
N ARG A 26 -26.91 -9.87 -5.18
CA ARG A 26 -27.14 -10.82 -4.08
C ARG A 26 -27.03 -12.23 -4.65
N ILE A 27 -26.12 -13.04 -4.13
CA ILE A 27 -26.08 -14.51 -4.30
C ILE A 27 -25.75 -15.06 -2.92
N ALA A 28 -26.76 -15.47 -2.16
CA ALA A 28 -27.22 -16.85 -1.94
C ALA A 28 -26.37 -17.62 -0.93
N GLY A 29 -27.02 -18.41 -0.05
CA GLY A 29 -26.47 -19.06 1.14
C GLY A 29 -25.38 -20.12 0.89
N PRO A 30 -25.12 -21.02 1.86
CA PRO A 30 -23.92 -21.86 1.87
C PRO A 30 -24.05 -22.95 0.81
N GLY A 31 -23.54 -22.66 -0.39
CA GLY A 31 -23.47 -23.58 -1.52
C GLY A 31 -22.03 -23.68 -2.02
N HIS A 32 -21.52 -24.90 -2.09
CA HIS A 32 -20.21 -25.27 -2.62
C HIS A 32 -19.83 -24.51 -3.90
N LEU A 33 -18.79 -23.68 -3.81
CA LEU A 33 -18.03 -23.25 -4.99
C LEU A 33 -17.06 -24.39 -5.34
N ARG A 34 -17.28 -25.05 -6.49
CA ARG A 34 -16.26 -25.89 -7.13
C ARG A 34 -15.21 -24.97 -7.76
N PRO A 35 -13.91 -25.13 -7.49
CA PRO A 35 -12.89 -24.32 -8.12
C PRO A 35 -12.37 -25.03 -9.38
N ASP A 36 -12.96 -24.73 -10.54
CA ASP A 36 -12.34 -25.00 -11.84
C ASP A 36 -11.71 -23.70 -12.34
N GLY A 37 -10.44 -23.49 -12.02
CA GLY A 37 -9.64 -22.36 -12.47
C GLY A 37 -8.87 -21.69 -11.34
N GLY A 38 -7.54 -21.87 -11.34
CA GLY A 38 -6.60 -21.37 -10.34
C GLY A 38 -6.50 -19.84 -10.30
N GLY A 39 -7.52 -19.18 -9.77
CA GLY A 39 -7.42 -17.80 -9.33
C GLY A 39 -6.61 -17.76 -8.04
N HIS A 40 -5.39 -17.23 -8.09
CA HIS A 40 -4.68 -16.84 -6.88
C HIS A 40 -5.55 -15.80 -6.16
N ALA A 41 -6.23 -16.22 -5.09
CA ALA A 41 -6.98 -15.31 -4.26
C ALA A 41 -6.02 -14.21 -3.80
N ARG A 42 -6.16 -12.99 -4.34
CA ARG A 42 -5.48 -11.81 -3.81
C ARG A 42 -6.05 -11.60 -2.42
N ARG A 43 -5.37 -12.10 -1.40
CA ARG A 43 -5.62 -11.69 -0.01
C ARG A 43 -5.58 -10.16 -0.03
N ARG A 44 -6.68 -9.52 0.34
CA ARG A 44 -6.66 -8.09 0.68
C ARG A 44 -5.87 -7.97 1.98
N SER A 45 -4.55 -7.92 1.85
CA SER A 45 -3.69 -7.51 2.95
C SER A 45 -3.75 -5.99 3.04
N THR A 46 -3.82 -5.47 4.26
CA THR A 46 -3.57 -4.05 4.49
C THR A 46 -2.13 -3.74 4.12
N ALA A 47 -1.89 -2.63 3.41
CA ALA A 47 -0.54 -2.22 3.09
C ALA A 47 0.25 -1.98 4.39
N ALA A 48 1.47 -2.51 4.45
CA ALA A 48 2.37 -2.27 5.57
C ALA A 48 2.70 -0.78 5.70
N THR A 49 2.83 -0.30 6.93
CA THR A 49 3.18 1.10 7.24
C THR A 49 4.54 1.26 7.90
N THR A 50 5.16 0.14 8.29
CA THR A 50 6.43 0.15 9.03
C THR A 50 7.34 -0.97 8.52
N VAL A 51 8.64 -0.77 8.67
CA VAL A 51 9.64 -1.85 8.63
C VAL A 51 10.52 -1.71 9.86
N THR A 52 10.74 -2.82 10.56
CA THR A 52 11.63 -2.87 11.73
C THR A 52 12.85 -3.71 11.37
N PHE A 53 14.02 -3.18 11.67
CA PHE A 53 15.29 -3.89 11.51
C PHE A 53 15.78 -4.40 12.87
N ASN A 54 16.39 -5.58 12.88
CA ASN A 54 17.07 -6.11 14.06
C ASN A 54 18.48 -5.52 14.21
N GLY A 55 19.21 -5.93 15.26
CA GLY A 55 20.57 -5.44 15.55
C GLY A 55 21.62 -5.73 14.47
N TYR A 56 21.32 -6.59 13.48
CA TYR A 56 22.17 -6.88 12.32
C TYR A 56 21.75 -6.12 11.06
N GLY A 57 20.75 -5.24 11.16
CA GLY A 57 20.21 -4.48 10.03
C GLY A 57 19.26 -5.28 9.14
N ARG A 58 18.83 -6.48 9.53
CA ARG A 58 17.90 -7.31 8.74
C ARG A 58 16.45 -7.03 9.13
N VAL A 59 15.51 -7.22 8.21
CA VAL A 59 14.08 -7.07 8.50
C VAL A 59 13.66 -8.10 9.55
N ALA A 60 13.01 -7.65 10.62
CA ALA A 60 12.67 -8.49 11.78
C ALA A 60 11.41 -9.35 11.56
N SER A 61 10.44 -8.88 10.76
CA SER A 61 9.24 -9.62 10.34
C SER A 61 8.91 -9.25 8.90
N SER A 62 9.09 -10.18 7.95
CA SER A 62 8.94 -9.89 6.52
C SER A 62 7.49 -9.81 6.04
N ASP A 63 6.58 -10.48 6.74
CA ASP A 63 5.20 -10.67 6.25
C ASP A 63 4.33 -9.41 6.42
N GLU A 64 4.71 -8.54 7.36
CA GLU A 64 4.02 -7.29 7.69
C GLU A 64 4.87 -6.05 7.45
N ALA A 65 6.11 -6.22 6.96
CA ALA A 65 7.02 -5.11 6.71
C ALA A 65 6.80 -4.46 5.35
N ILE A 66 7.10 -3.17 5.27
CA ILE A 66 7.25 -2.48 3.99
C ILE A 66 8.37 -3.16 3.18
N ALA A 67 8.00 -3.78 2.06
CA ALA A 67 8.96 -4.29 1.06
C ALA A 67 9.22 -3.29 -0.07
N ARG A 68 8.30 -2.33 -0.26
CA ARG A 68 8.30 -1.40 -1.40
C ARG A 68 7.60 -0.09 -1.06
N ILE A 69 8.17 1.01 -1.55
CA ILE A 69 7.54 2.33 -1.55
C ILE A 69 7.57 2.85 -2.98
N ASP A 70 6.39 3.05 -3.57
CA ASP A 70 6.25 3.68 -4.88
C ASP A 70 6.20 5.20 -4.70
N ILE A 71 7.11 5.91 -5.36
CA ILE A 71 7.22 7.36 -5.34
C ILE A 71 6.69 7.87 -6.66
N THR A 72 5.53 8.51 -6.60
CA THR A 72 4.87 9.16 -7.72
C THR A 72 4.86 10.66 -7.48
N ALA A 73 5.08 11.46 -8.52
CA ALA A 73 4.86 12.90 -8.43
C ALA A 73 3.37 13.20 -8.39
N ALA A 74 3.00 14.26 -7.67
CA ALA A 74 1.68 14.87 -7.78
C ALA A 74 1.71 15.81 -9.00
N GLY A 75 1.25 15.32 -10.16
CA GLY A 75 1.28 16.03 -11.45
C GLY A 75 1.32 15.04 -12.62
N ASP A 76 1.40 15.54 -13.86
CA ASP A 76 1.46 14.68 -15.04
C ASP A 76 2.72 13.79 -14.98
N ALA A 77 2.52 12.48 -15.09
CA ALA A 77 3.56 11.44 -15.03
C ALA A 77 4.70 11.68 -16.04
N ASP A 78 4.45 12.44 -17.11
CA ASP A 78 5.42 12.76 -18.15
C ASP A 78 6.45 13.82 -17.72
N SER A 79 6.12 14.63 -16.71
CA SER A 79 7.00 15.70 -16.20
C SER A 79 7.97 15.21 -15.12
N HIS A 80 7.67 14.08 -14.48
CA HIS A 80 8.45 13.57 -13.36
C HIS A 80 8.61 12.05 -13.43
N ARG A 81 9.86 11.61 -13.34
CA ARG A 81 10.18 10.18 -13.31
C ARG A 81 9.65 9.53 -12.03
N HIS A 82 8.86 8.47 -12.19
CA HIS A 82 8.49 7.59 -11.09
C HIS A 82 9.70 6.84 -10.55
N LEU A 83 9.79 6.72 -9.22
CA LEU A 83 10.84 5.96 -8.56
C LEU A 83 10.22 4.95 -7.60
N ARG A 84 11.01 3.96 -7.23
CA ARG A 84 10.63 2.94 -6.26
C ARG A 84 11.76 2.70 -5.28
N VAL A 85 11.42 2.69 -4.00
CA VAL A 85 12.31 2.17 -2.95
C VAL A 85 11.96 0.70 -2.74
N THR A 86 12.95 -0.18 -2.77
CA THR A 86 12.81 -1.60 -2.39
C THR A 86 13.56 -1.86 -1.11
N VAL A 87 12.95 -2.62 -0.20
CA VAL A 87 13.57 -3.09 1.04
C VAL A 87 13.69 -4.60 0.98
N GLY A 88 14.90 -5.11 0.83
CA GLY A 88 15.18 -6.54 0.87
C GLY A 88 15.17 -7.07 2.30
N GLY A 89 14.80 -8.34 2.49
CA GLY A 89 14.77 -8.97 3.82
C GLY A 89 16.13 -8.97 4.54
N THR A 90 17.23 -8.89 3.79
CA THR A 90 18.59 -8.73 4.35
C THR A 90 18.89 -7.33 4.88
N GLY A 91 17.98 -6.37 4.71
CA GLY A 91 18.21 -4.96 5.03
C GLY A 91 18.64 -4.09 3.86
N ALA A 92 18.88 -4.68 2.69
CA ALA A 92 19.32 -3.92 1.53
C ALA A 92 18.23 -2.96 1.05
N ILE A 93 18.51 -1.66 1.09
CA ILE A 93 17.61 -0.61 0.58
C ILE A 93 18.17 -0.11 -0.75
N ARG A 94 17.33 -0.07 -1.79
CA ARG A 94 17.70 0.47 -3.11
C ARG A 94 16.59 1.36 -3.65
N ILE A 95 17.02 2.42 -4.33
CA ILE A 95 16.15 3.22 -5.20
C ILE A 95 16.32 2.69 -6.62
N CYS A 96 15.22 2.47 -7.30
CA CYS A 96 15.16 1.97 -8.67
C CYS A 96 14.04 2.65 -9.45
N ASP A 97 14.01 2.43 -10.75
CA ASP A 97 12.97 2.91 -11.66
C ASP A 97 12.12 1.74 -12.15
N PRO A 98 10.80 1.76 -11.87
CA PRO A 98 9.91 0.68 -12.26
C PRO A 98 9.64 0.63 -13.77
N ALA A 99 9.93 1.70 -14.52
CA ALA A 99 9.77 1.78 -15.96
C ALA A 99 11.07 1.51 -16.73
N ALA A 100 12.21 1.38 -16.05
CA ALA A 100 13.48 1.09 -16.69
C ALA A 100 13.51 -0.33 -17.28
N ALA A 101 14.11 -0.45 -18.46
CA ALA A 101 14.19 -1.72 -19.18
C ALA A 101 15.08 -2.74 -18.48
N SER A 102 14.86 -4.03 -18.75
CA SER A 102 15.72 -5.10 -18.25
C SER A 102 17.16 -4.90 -18.71
N GLY A 103 18.12 -5.04 -17.79
CA GLY A 103 19.53 -4.78 -18.02
C GLY A 103 19.95 -3.32 -17.79
N ASP A 104 19.02 -2.37 -17.66
CA ASP A 104 19.35 -1.03 -17.15
C ASP A 104 19.79 -1.16 -15.68
N PRO A 105 20.97 -0.65 -15.29
CA PRO A 105 21.43 -0.68 -13.89
C PRO A 105 20.46 0.00 -12.90
N ARG A 106 19.55 0.83 -13.39
CA ARG A 106 18.51 1.52 -12.61
C ARG A 106 17.23 0.71 -12.47
N ALA A 107 17.08 -0.40 -13.19
CA ALA A 107 15.88 -1.23 -13.14
C ALA A 107 15.65 -1.81 -11.73
N CYS A 108 14.38 -1.95 -11.36
CA CYS A 108 14.03 -2.53 -10.08
C CYS A 108 14.36 -4.03 -10.02
N PRO A 109 14.88 -4.53 -8.88
CA PRO A 109 15.02 -5.96 -8.68
C PRO A 109 13.63 -6.62 -8.73
N GLY A 110 13.56 -7.74 -9.47
CA GLY A 110 12.35 -8.56 -9.65
C GLY A 110 11.97 -9.35 -8.40
#